data_AF-A0A846WIA9-F1
#
_entry.id   AF-A0A846WIA9-F1
#
_cell.length_a   1.000
_cell.length_b   1.000
_cell.length_c   1.000
_cell.angle_alpha   90.00
_cell.angle_beta   90.00
_cell.angle_gamma   90.00
#
_symmetry.space_group_name_H-M   'P 1'
#
loop_
_entity.id
_entity.type
_entity.pdbx_description
1 polymer ?
#
loop_
_entity_poly.entity_id
_entity_poly.type
_entity_poly.pdbx_seq_one_letter_code
_entity_poly.pdbx_strand_id
1 'polypeptide(L)'
;MEPFVLGEGGDPDDDAAAGLWHGDAEIEDAAHLAGLPDTPLPGEEPDTGADDHLWMYDDGRVWDLGPADVDTDADGVADSLTRTGPDGMTVYTDRDHDGRVDTVTHIGSDGDYEAHRLAADGRTWVPTDSGRLD
;
A
#
# COMPACT_ATOMS: atom_id res chain seq x y z
N MET A 1 58.72 -25.96 10.16
CA MET A 1 58.84 -25.04 11.31
C MET A 1 58.14 -23.78 10.88
N GLU A 2 56.84 -23.68 11.17
CA GLU A 2 56.11 -22.42 10.97
C GLU A 2 56.66 -21.39 11.96
N PRO A 3 56.55 -20.09 11.65
CA PRO A 3 55.59 -19.34 12.46
C PRO A 3 54.95 -18.07 11.85
N PHE A 4 53.82 -17.72 12.50
CA PHE A 4 53.19 -16.43 12.81
C PHE A 4 52.46 -15.57 11.74
N VAL A 5 51.20 -15.31 12.08
CA VAL A 5 50.32 -14.23 11.58
C VAL A 5 50.49 -13.02 12.51
N LEU A 6 50.53 -11.81 11.93
CA LEU A 6 50.27 -10.54 12.61
C LEU A 6 49.59 -9.62 11.59
N GLY A 7 48.46 -9.03 11.98
CA GLY A 7 47.68 -8.10 11.16
C GLY A 7 48.05 -6.63 11.43
N GLU A 8 47.71 -5.77 10.47
CA GLU A 8 47.45 -4.32 10.49
C GLU A 8 46.95 -4.03 9.05
N GLY A 9 45.77 -3.46 8.78
CA GLY A 9 45.36 -2.10 9.13
C GLY A 9 45.64 -1.17 7.94
N GLY A 10 44.62 -0.82 7.15
CA GLY A 10 44.76 0.18 6.08
C GLY A 10 43.58 0.20 5.10
N ASP A 11 42.57 1.02 5.40
CA ASP A 11 41.60 1.53 4.41
C ASP A 11 42.34 2.32 3.31
N PRO A 12 41.77 2.37 2.09
CA PRO A 12 41.03 3.59 1.78
C PRO A 12 39.71 3.35 1.00
N ASP A 13 38.74 4.20 1.32
CA ASP A 13 37.62 4.60 0.47
C ASP A 13 38.06 4.90 -0.97
N ASP A 14 37.24 4.51 -1.95
CA ASP A 14 36.53 5.41 -2.90
C ASP A 14 36.06 4.60 -4.13
N ASP A 15 34.74 4.45 -4.19
CA ASP A 15 33.84 4.40 -5.34
C ASP A 15 34.28 3.79 -6.69
N ALA A 16 33.59 2.70 -7.07
CA ALA A 16 32.88 2.64 -8.37
C ALA A 16 31.91 1.44 -8.44
N ALA A 17 30.64 1.75 -8.15
CA ALA A 17 29.48 1.33 -8.94
C ALA A 17 29.44 -0.10 -9.51
N ALA A 18 29.01 -1.07 -8.68
CA ALA A 18 28.32 -2.28 -9.15
C ALA A 18 27.59 -3.01 -8.01
N GLY A 19 26.78 -2.30 -7.21
CA GLY A 19 25.69 -2.95 -6.47
C GLY A 19 24.43 -2.81 -7.31
N LEU A 20 24.14 -3.66 -8.30
CA LEU A 20 23.49 -4.96 -8.07
C LEU A 20 23.13 -5.20 -6.60
N TRP A 21 22.30 -4.31 -6.04
CA TRP A 21 21.46 -4.68 -4.91
C TRP A 21 20.48 -5.73 -5.43
N HIS A 22 20.88 -6.99 -5.29
CA HIS A 22 19.92 -8.01 -4.89
C HIS A 22 19.52 -7.66 -3.45
N GLY A 23 18.59 -6.73 -3.32
CA GLY A 23 17.51 -6.93 -2.37
C GLY A 23 16.43 -7.61 -3.20
N ASP A 24 16.25 -8.90 -2.98
CA ASP A 24 14.95 -9.48 -2.65
C ASP A 24 13.88 -8.44 -2.22
N ALA A 25 13.47 -7.58 -3.14
CA ALA A 25 12.14 -7.01 -3.14
C ALA A 25 11.20 -8.15 -3.55
N GLU A 26 11.05 -9.11 -2.65
CA GLU A 26 9.71 -9.64 -2.43
C GLU A 26 8.90 -8.38 -2.11
N ILE A 27 8.12 -7.91 -3.09
CA ILE A 27 7.13 -6.86 -2.85
C ILE A 27 6.11 -7.50 -1.92
N GLU A 28 6.47 -7.59 -0.64
CA GLU A 28 5.60 -7.88 0.50
C GLU A 28 5.10 -6.56 1.10
N ASP A 29 5.12 -5.45 0.35
CA ASP A 29 4.41 -4.23 0.72
C ASP A 29 3.16 -4.10 -0.14
N ALA A 30 2.15 -4.85 0.27
CA ALA A 30 0.82 -4.65 -0.26
C ALA A 30 0.26 -3.40 0.42
N ALA A 31 0.69 -2.21 -0.01
CA ALA A 31 0.17 -0.91 0.46
C ALA A 31 -1.37 -0.85 0.44
N HIS A 32 -1.99 -1.59 -0.48
CA HIS A 32 -3.42 -1.76 -0.59
C HIS A 32 -4.06 -2.62 0.54
N LEU A 33 -3.25 -3.35 1.31
CA LEU A 33 -3.63 -4.06 2.54
C LEU A 33 -3.34 -3.27 3.82
N ALA A 34 -2.67 -2.12 3.71
CA ALA A 34 -2.24 -1.36 4.86
C ALA A 34 -3.44 -0.80 5.64
N GLY A 35 -3.65 -1.32 6.84
CA GLY A 35 -4.75 -0.92 7.71
C GLY A 35 -6.07 -1.63 7.40
N LEU A 36 -6.11 -2.72 6.65
CA LEU A 36 -7.33 -3.53 6.57
C LEU A 36 -7.82 -3.97 7.97
N PRO A 37 -9.12 -4.18 8.19
CA PRO A 37 -9.60 -4.73 9.46
C PRO A 37 -9.07 -6.16 9.66
N ASP A 38 -9.06 -6.66 10.89
CA ASP A 38 -8.58 -8.03 11.18
C ASP A 38 -9.43 -9.14 10.54
N THR A 39 -10.69 -8.85 10.21
CA THR A 39 -11.66 -9.86 9.76
C THR A 39 -12.28 -9.48 8.42
N PRO A 40 -12.10 -10.30 7.37
CA PRO A 40 -12.78 -10.11 6.10
C PRO A 40 -14.27 -10.51 6.20
N LEU A 41 -15.08 -9.98 5.30
CA LEU A 41 -16.48 -10.36 5.14
C LEU A 41 -16.63 -11.81 4.63
N PRO A 42 -17.62 -12.57 5.12
CA PRO A 42 -17.92 -13.89 4.60
C PRO A 42 -18.81 -13.80 3.35
N GLY A 43 -18.26 -13.99 2.16
CA GLY A 43 -19.07 -14.09 0.93
C GLY A 43 -18.46 -13.49 -0.32
N GLU A 44 -19.29 -13.43 -1.37
CA GLU A 44 -19.01 -12.76 -2.64
C GLU A 44 -19.18 -11.23 -2.49
N GLU A 45 -18.87 -10.48 -3.54
CA GLU A 45 -18.97 -9.02 -3.60
C GLU A 45 -20.31 -8.52 -3.02
N PRO A 46 -20.31 -7.54 -2.10
CA PRO A 46 -21.54 -7.06 -1.49
C PRO A 46 -22.45 -6.43 -2.56
N ASP A 47 -23.77 -6.54 -2.39
CA ASP A 47 -24.75 -5.88 -3.26
C ASP A 47 -24.49 -4.36 -3.21
N THR A 48 -23.99 -3.83 -4.32
CA THR A 48 -23.56 -2.44 -4.45
C THR A 48 -24.74 -1.48 -4.20
N GLY A 49 -24.56 -0.56 -3.24
CA GLY A 49 -25.45 0.59 -3.02
C GLY A 49 -26.38 0.60 -1.80
N ALA A 50 -26.16 -0.16 -0.73
CA ALA A 50 -27.08 -0.14 0.43
C ALA A 50 -26.54 0.51 1.72
N ASP A 51 -25.23 0.61 1.88
CA ASP A 51 -24.60 1.18 3.06
C ASP A 51 -23.44 2.03 2.54
N ASP A 52 -23.22 3.24 3.06
CA ASP A 52 -22.15 4.18 2.67
C ASP A 52 -20.72 3.62 2.90
N HIS A 53 -20.57 2.29 2.98
CA HIS A 53 -19.38 1.53 3.27
C HIS A 53 -18.54 1.27 2.02
N LEU A 54 -17.23 1.50 2.18
CA LEU A 54 -16.24 1.10 1.21
C LEU A 54 -15.79 -0.33 1.47
N TRP A 55 -15.70 -1.12 0.41
CA TRP A 55 -15.19 -2.47 0.46
C TRP A 55 -14.08 -2.70 -0.56
N MET A 56 -13.25 -3.72 -0.29
CA MET A 56 -12.12 -4.06 -1.13
C MET A 56 -12.02 -5.57 -1.30
N TYR A 57 -11.67 -6.02 -2.51
CA TYR A 57 -11.33 -7.42 -2.76
C TYR A 57 -9.82 -7.58 -2.84
N ASP A 58 -9.29 -8.51 -2.07
CA ASP A 58 -7.90 -8.92 -2.14
C ASP A 58 -7.72 -10.40 -1.80
N ASP A 59 -6.86 -11.10 -2.55
CA ASP A 59 -6.50 -12.51 -2.33
C ASP A 59 -7.69 -13.45 -2.04
N GLY A 60 -8.80 -13.28 -2.78
CA GLY A 60 -9.99 -14.12 -2.58
C GLY A 60 -10.86 -13.73 -1.38
N ARG A 61 -10.56 -12.61 -0.71
CA ARG A 61 -11.27 -12.10 0.46
C ARG A 61 -11.86 -10.73 0.15
N VAL A 62 -13.03 -10.47 0.74
CA VAL A 62 -13.66 -9.15 0.73
C VAL A 62 -13.41 -8.51 2.10
N TRP A 63 -12.98 -7.26 2.12
CA TRP A 63 -12.73 -6.48 3.31
C TRP A 63 -13.73 -5.32 3.38
N ASP A 64 -14.47 -5.22 4.47
CA ASP A 64 -15.30 -4.05 4.79
C ASP A 64 -14.44 -3.01 5.49
N LEU A 65 -14.20 -1.87 4.84
CA LEU A 65 -13.35 -0.82 5.42
C LEU A 65 -14.14 0.09 6.38
N GLY A 66 -15.46 0.11 6.22
CA GLY A 66 -16.40 0.98 6.93
C GLY A 66 -16.89 2.14 6.05
N PRO A 67 -17.70 3.05 6.62
CA PRO A 67 -18.32 4.15 5.88
C PRO A 67 -17.28 5.14 5.33
N ALA A 68 -17.49 5.65 4.12
CA ALA A 68 -16.77 6.81 3.61
C ALA A 68 -17.09 8.06 4.45
N ASP A 69 -16.08 8.91 4.66
CA ASP A 69 -16.20 10.14 5.48
C ASP A 69 -15.77 11.40 4.71
N VAL A 70 -15.03 11.22 3.61
CA VAL A 70 -14.47 12.30 2.80
C VAL A 70 -15.09 12.28 1.41
N ASP A 71 -15.66 13.42 1.00
CA ASP A 71 -16.08 13.73 -0.36
C ASP A 71 -14.91 14.43 -1.07
N THR A 72 -14.18 13.68 -1.90
CA THR A 72 -12.94 14.13 -2.54
C THR A 72 -13.21 14.90 -3.82
N ASP A 73 -14.32 14.60 -4.51
CA ASP A 73 -14.67 15.23 -5.79
C ASP A 73 -15.73 16.35 -5.68
N ALA A 74 -16.26 16.56 -4.47
CA ALA A 74 -17.24 17.58 -4.10
C ALA A 74 -18.61 17.42 -4.78
N ASP A 75 -19.03 16.19 -5.06
CA ASP A 75 -20.36 15.88 -5.60
C ASP A 75 -21.48 15.85 -4.54
N GLY A 76 -21.10 15.87 -3.25
CA GLY A 76 -21.99 15.82 -2.09
C GLY A 76 -22.16 14.45 -1.46
N VAL A 77 -21.46 13.42 -1.94
CA VAL A 77 -21.41 12.05 -1.41
C VAL A 77 -19.98 11.76 -0.96
N ALA A 78 -19.81 11.15 0.21
CA ALA A 78 -18.47 10.74 0.64
C ALA A 78 -18.03 9.52 -0.18
N ASP A 79 -16.85 9.62 -0.80
CA ASP A 79 -16.28 8.63 -1.72
C ASP A 79 -14.96 8.03 -1.21
N SER A 80 -14.44 8.57 -0.11
CA SER A 80 -13.12 8.25 0.40
C SER A 80 -13.10 8.00 1.91
N LEU A 81 -12.24 7.05 2.31
CA LEU A 81 -11.96 6.71 3.70
C LEU A 81 -10.47 6.82 3.97
N THR A 82 -10.11 7.54 5.03
CA THR A 82 -8.74 7.62 5.51
C THR A 82 -8.59 6.78 6.78
N ARG A 83 -7.60 5.90 6.79
CA ARG A 83 -7.24 5.11 7.97
C ARG A 83 -5.80 5.38 8.37
N THR A 84 -5.61 5.77 9.62
CA THR A 84 -4.30 5.99 10.22
C THR A 84 -3.89 4.79 11.08
N GLY A 85 -2.61 4.42 10.99
CA GLY A 85 -2.01 3.33 11.72
C GLY A 85 -0.61 3.71 12.22
N PRO A 86 0.07 2.80 12.95
CA PRO A 86 1.44 3.04 13.40
C PRO A 86 2.44 3.18 12.24
N ASP A 87 2.15 2.55 11.10
CA ASP A 87 3.00 2.55 9.91
C ASP A 87 2.77 3.78 9.01
N GLY A 88 1.72 4.57 9.28
CA GLY A 88 1.40 5.75 8.48
C GLY A 88 -0.11 5.94 8.28
N MET A 89 -0.49 6.34 7.07
CA MET A 89 -1.87 6.62 6.70
C MET A 89 -2.18 6.02 5.34
N THR A 90 -3.33 5.37 5.22
CA THR A 90 -3.85 4.84 3.96
C THR A 90 -5.15 5.54 3.61
N VAL A 91 -5.25 6.01 2.38
CA VAL A 91 -6.45 6.61 1.79
C VAL A 91 -7.02 5.63 0.77
N TYR A 92 -8.30 5.31 0.93
CA TYR A 92 -9.07 4.46 0.04
C TYR A 92 -10.12 5.32 -0.66
N THR A 93 -10.20 5.26 -1.98
CA THR A 93 -11.13 6.04 -2.80
C THR A 93 -11.90 5.15 -3.77
N ASP A 94 -13.21 5.27 -3.74
CA ASP A 94 -14.14 4.78 -4.76
C ASP A 94 -14.44 5.93 -5.73
N ARG A 95 -14.27 5.72 -7.04
CA ARG A 95 -14.39 6.82 -8.02
C ARG A 95 -15.61 6.70 -8.92
N ASP A 96 -16.25 5.54 -8.95
CA ASP A 96 -17.46 5.30 -9.72
C ASP A 96 -18.70 5.07 -8.85
N HIS A 97 -18.53 5.18 -7.52
CA HIS A 97 -19.56 5.18 -6.49
C HIS A 97 -20.33 3.85 -6.45
N ASP A 98 -19.65 2.75 -6.75
CA ASP A 98 -20.19 1.41 -6.64
C ASP A 98 -19.97 0.79 -5.24
N GLY A 99 -19.27 1.50 -4.35
CA GLY A 99 -18.87 1.10 -3.00
C GLY A 99 -17.51 0.38 -2.95
N ARG A 100 -16.92 0.09 -4.10
CA ARG A 100 -15.64 -0.61 -4.21
C ARG A 100 -14.49 0.38 -4.28
N VAL A 101 -13.42 0.08 -3.57
CA VAL A 101 -12.20 0.89 -3.71
C VAL A 101 -11.55 0.68 -5.08
N ASP A 102 -11.37 1.79 -5.78
CA ASP A 102 -10.65 1.87 -7.05
C ASP A 102 -9.19 2.28 -6.88
N THR A 103 -8.91 3.11 -5.88
CA THR A 103 -7.58 3.69 -5.67
C THR A 103 -7.19 3.59 -4.20
N VAL A 104 -5.98 3.11 -3.94
CA VAL A 104 -5.38 3.12 -2.61
C VAL A 104 -4.10 3.93 -2.64
N THR A 105 -3.97 4.89 -1.72
CA THR A 105 -2.73 5.65 -1.51
C THR A 105 -2.25 5.43 -0.10
N HIS A 106 -1.10 4.79 0.06
CA HIS A 106 -0.41 4.67 1.34
C HIS A 106 0.64 5.77 1.48
N ILE A 107 0.74 6.33 2.66
CA ILE A 107 1.74 7.33 3.04
C ILE A 107 2.37 6.81 4.33
N GLY A 108 3.61 6.35 4.23
CA GLY A 108 4.35 5.85 5.37
C GLY A 108 4.72 6.94 6.36
N SER A 109 4.92 6.55 7.62
CA SER A 109 5.26 7.46 8.72
C SER A 109 6.58 8.21 8.51
N ASP A 110 7.44 7.67 7.66
CA ASP A 110 8.76 8.15 7.26
C ASP A 110 8.74 9.00 5.97
N GLY A 111 7.53 9.26 5.46
CA GLY A 111 7.25 10.18 4.37
C GLY A 111 7.34 9.55 2.99
N ASP A 112 7.58 8.25 2.87
CA ASP A 112 7.33 7.53 1.62
C ASP A 112 5.83 7.56 1.28
N TYR A 113 5.52 7.43 0.00
CA TYR A 113 4.14 7.21 -0.43
C TYR A 113 4.10 6.30 -1.64
N GLU A 114 2.99 5.55 -1.76
CA GLU A 114 2.71 4.65 -2.85
C GLU A 114 1.23 4.70 -3.21
N ALA A 115 0.92 4.78 -4.50
CA ALA A 115 -0.45 4.83 -5.01
C ALA A 115 -0.71 3.69 -5.98
N HIS A 116 -1.76 2.93 -5.72
CA HIS A 116 -2.21 1.79 -6.51
C HIS A 116 -3.62 2.02 -7.02
N ARG A 117 -3.89 1.54 -8.24
CA ARG A 117 -5.23 1.57 -8.83
C ARG A 117 -5.68 0.16 -9.22
N LEU A 118 -6.95 -0.13 -8.97
CA LEU A 118 -7.58 -1.35 -9.39
C LEU A 118 -7.66 -1.39 -10.92
N ALA A 119 -7.17 -2.47 -11.51
CA ALA A 119 -7.27 -2.71 -12.93
C ALA A 119 -8.73 -2.94 -13.34
N ALA A 120 -9.01 -2.78 -14.62
CA ALA A 120 -10.34 -3.03 -15.19
C ALA A 120 -10.83 -4.50 -15.05
N ASP A 121 -9.96 -5.43 -14.65
CA ASP A 121 -10.35 -6.79 -14.29
C ASP A 121 -11.00 -6.89 -12.90
N GLY A 122 -10.96 -5.79 -12.13
CA GLY A 122 -11.50 -5.71 -10.78
C GLY A 122 -10.78 -6.60 -9.79
N ARG A 123 -9.52 -6.98 -10.00
CA ARG A 123 -8.80 -7.95 -9.13
C ARG A 123 -7.33 -7.63 -8.96
N THR A 124 -6.74 -6.97 -9.95
CA THR A 124 -5.32 -6.69 -9.97
C THR A 124 -5.07 -5.24 -9.55
N TRP A 125 -4.31 -5.04 -8.48
CA TRP A 125 -3.79 -3.72 -8.12
C TRP A 125 -2.56 -3.38 -8.95
N VAL A 126 -2.59 -2.23 -9.61
CA VAL A 126 -1.50 -1.74 -10.47
C VAL A 126 -0.88 -0.51 -9.81
N PRO A 127 0.44 -0.49 -9.56
CA PRO A 127 1.11 0.70 -9.06
C PRO A 127 1.02 1.82 -10.09
N THR A 128 0.60 2.99 -9.64
CA THR A 128 0.41 4.18 -10.48
C THR A 128 1.37 5.30 -10.15
N ASP A 129 1.78 5.43 -8.88
CA ASP A 129 2.72 6.45 -8.44
C ASP A 129 3.43 6.00 -7.16
N SER A 130 4.63 6.52 -6.92
CA SER A 130 5.38 6.28 -5.68
C SER A 130 6.47 7.33 -5.51
N GLY A 131 6.84 7.63 -4.27
CA GLY A 131 7.90 8.60 -4.01
C GLY A 131 8.08 8.92 -2.53
N ARG A 132 8.58 10.14 -2.27
CA ARG A 132 8.78 10.65 -0.91
C ARG A 132 8.29 12.09 -0.81
N LEU A 133 7.61 12.38 0.29
CA LEU A 133 7.17 13.70 0.70
C LEU A 133 8.30 14.37 1.51
N ASP A 134 8.66 15.61 1.15
CA ASP A 134 9.66 16.47 1.81
C ASP A 134 8.98 17.66 2.51
#